data_AF-A0A8X6I2V0-F1
#
_entry.id   AF-A0A8X6I2V0-F1
#
_cell.length_a   1.000
_cell.length_b   1.000
_cell.length_c   1.000
_cell.angle_alpha   90.00
_cell.angle_beta   90.00
_cell.angle_gamma   90.00
#
_symmetry.space_group_name_H-M   'P 1'
#
loop_
_entity.id
_entity.type
_entity.pdbx_description
1 polymer ?
#
loop_
_entity_poly.entity_id
_entity_poly.type
_entity_poly.pdbx_seq_one_letter_code
_entity_poly.pdbx_strand_id
1 'polypeptide(L)' 'MFQAVKGFKKEDFKYVAAEIGEEISLNITIAGLKGLILYSNEYKNDPEFGQEFLRNVVSERKLQEA' A
#
# COMPACT_ATOMS: atom_id res chain seq x y z
N MET A 1 -8.80 17.92 0.48
CA MET A 1 -9.90 17.05 0.02
C MET A 1 -9.28 15.72 -0.40
N PHE A 2 -9.54 14.63 0.32
CA PHE A 2 -9.04 13.30 -0.02
C PHE A 2 -9.72 12.85 -1.32
N GLN A 3 -9.10 13.13 -2.47
CA GLN A 3 -9.49 12.49 -3.72
C GLN A 3 -9.39 10.99 -3.50
N ALA A 4 -10.51 10.28 -3.54
CA ALA A 4 -10.52 8.84 -3.61
C ALA A 4 -9.74 8.46 -4.88
N VAL A 5 -8.47 8.07 -4.71
CA VAL A 5 -7.63 7.55 -5.78
C VAL A 5 -8.29 6.28 -6.29
N LYS A 6 -9.08 6.46 -7.35
CA LYS A 6 -9.71 5.40 -8.13
C LYS A 6 -8.56 4.59 -8.74
N GLY A 7 -8.30 3.42 -8.18
CA GLY A 7 -7.43 2.41 -8.80
C GLY A 7 -6.16 2.10 -8.03
N PHE A 8 -6.28 1.71 -6.77
CA PHE A 8 -5.24 0.89 -6.17
C PHE A 8 -5.35 -0.53 -6.75
N LYS A 9 -4.33 -1.01 -7.47
CA LYS A 9 -4.29 -2.40 -7.95
C LYS A 9 -3.75 -3.28 -6.82
N LYS A 10 -4.12 -4.56 -6.81
CA LYS A 10 -3.56 -5.55 -5.86
C LYS A 10 -2.03 -5.59 -5.94
N GLU A 11 -1.47 -5.39 -7.13
CA GLU A 11 -0.02 -5.38 -7.37
C GLU A 11 0.71 -4.20 -6.71
N ASP A 12 0.10 -3.01 -6.64
CA ASP A 12 0.73 -1.87 -5.97
C ASP A 12 0.92 -2.14 -4.49
N PHE A 13 -0.10 -2.70 -3.84
CA PHE A 13 0.00 -3.12 -2.45
C PHE A 13 1.00 -4.25 -2.25
N LYS A 14 1.12 -5.17 -3.22
CA LYS A 14 2.16 -6.20 -3.16
C LYS A 14 3.55 -5.61 -3.24
N TYR A 15 3.75 -4.60 -4.07
CA TYR A 15 5.04 -3.94 -4.17
C TYR A 15 5.41 -3.27 -2.85
N VAL A 16 4.50 -2.48 -2.28
CA VAL A 16 4.73 -1.78 -1.00
C VAL A 16 4.98 -2.76 0.14
N ALA A 17 4.19 -3.82 0.25
CA ALA A 17 4.41 -4.86 1.27
C ALA A 17 5.77 -5.57 1.08
N ALA A 18 6.24 -5.74 -0.15
CA ALA A 18 7.54 -6.34 -0.42
C ALA A 18 8.69 -5.38 -0.08
N GLU A 19 8.52 -4.07 -0.32
CA GLU A 19 9.51 -3.05 0.06
C GLU A 19 9.71 -2.95 1.57
N ILE A 20 8.65 -3.11 2.36
CA ILE A 20 8.76 -3.16 3.83
C ILE A 20 9.24 -4.51 4.36
N GLY A 21 9.52 -5.48 3.48
CA GLY A 21 10.00 -6.81 3.85
C GLY A 21 8.92 -7.70 4.48
N GLU A 22 7.65 -7.36 4.32
CA GLU A 22 6.54 -8.17 4.81
C GLU A 22 6.25 -9.34 3.85
N GLU A 23 5.94 -10.51 4.42
CA GLU A 23 5.79 -11.73 3.65
C GLU A 23 4.40 -11.81 3.01
N ILE A 24 4.37 -11.69 1.67
CA ILE A 24 3.12 -11.58 0.95
C ILE A 24 2.63 -12.93 0.44
N SER A 25 1.60 -13.45 1.08
CA SER A 25 0.88 -14.62 0.56
C SER A 25 0.19 -14.31 -0.77
N LEU A 26 0.33 -15.16 -1.79
CA LEU A 26 -0.32 -14.99 -3.09
C LEU A 26 -1.86 -14.91 -3.01
N ASN A 27 -2.44 -15.61 -2.02
CA ASN A 27 -3.88 -15.66 -1.74
C ASN A 27 -4.42 -14.48 -0.91
N ILE A 28 -3.56 -13.54 -0.49
CA ILE A 28 -4.01 -12.41 0.31
C ILE A 28 -4.97 -11.51 -0.50
N THR A 29 -6.00 -10.97 0.16
CA THR A 29 -6.91 -9.99 -0.46
C THR A 29 -6.31 -8.58 -0.40
N ILE A 30 -6.85 -7.64 -1.19
CA ILE A 30 -6.42 -6.23 -1.14
C ILE A 30 -6.60 -5.65 0.27
N ALA A 31 -7.72 -5.98 0.93
CA ALA A 31 -7.97 -5.58 2.30
C ALA A 31 -6.94 -6.18 3.28
N GLY A 32 -6.57 -7.46 3.07
CA GLY A 32 -5.51 -8.11 3.83
C GLY A 32 -4.15 -7.43 3.64
N LEU A 33 -3.75 -7.13 2.41
CA LEU A 33 -2.50 -6.41 2.12
C LEU A 33 -2.45 -5.03 2.77
N LYS A 34 -3.54 -4.27 2.63
CA LYS A 34 -3.64 -2.94 3.25
C LYS A 34 -3.50 -3.04 4.76
N GLY A 35 -4.16 -4.03 5.38
CA GLY A 35 -3.99 -4.30 6.81
C GLY A 35 -2.55 -4.66 7.15
N LEU A 36 -1.96 -5.59 6.41
CA LEU A 36 -0.61 -6.09 6.66
C LEU A 36 0.45 -4.96 6.61
N ILE A 37 0.32 -4.04 5.66
CA ILE A 37 1.15 -2.84 5.57
C ILE A 37 0.89 -1.90 6.75
N LEU A 38 -0.37 -1.53 7.01
CA LEU A 38 -0.72 -0.59 8.08
C LEU A 38 -0.43 -1.11 9.50
N TYR A 39 -0.47 -2.44 9.69
CA TYR A 39 -0.17 -3.10 10.96
C TYR A 39 1.29 -3.57 11.03
N SER A 40 2.10 -3.36 9.99
CA SER A 40 3.53 -3.67 10.03
C SER A 40 4.23 -2.83 11.08
N ASN A 41 5.39 -3.30 11.55
CA ASN A 41 6.12 -2.62 12.61
C ASN A 41 6.60 -1.20 12.22
N GLU A 42 6.76 -0.93 10.92
CA GLU A 42 7.08 0.39 10.35
C GLU A 42 5.93 1.39 10.55
N TYR A 43 4.69 0.98 10.29
CA TYR A 43 3.52 1.87 10.30
C TYR A 43 2.62 1.71 11.52
N LYS A 44 2.91 0.76 12.43
CA LYS A 44 2.10 0.52 13.63
C LYS A 44 1.98 1.75 14.55
N ASN A 45 3.00 2.60 14.55
CA ASN A 45 3.04 3.81 15.37
C ASN A 45 2.35 5.00 14.69
N ASP A 46 2.31 4.99 13.35
CA ASP A 46 1.69 6.05 12.56
C ASP A 46 0.93 5.46 11.35
N PRO A 47 -0.30 4.97 11.59
CA PRO A 47 -1.12 4.36 10.55
C PRO A 47 -1.62 5.39 9.52
N GLU A 48 -1.62 6.69 9.86
CA GLU A 48 -1.96 7.76 8.91
C GLU A 48 -0.84 7.94 7.88
N PHE A 49 0.42 7.93 8.33
CA PHE A 49 1.60 7.94 7.46
C PHE A 49 1.62 6.72 6.53
N GLY A 50 1.31 5.51 7.03
CA GLY A 50 1.21 4.33 6.18
C GLY A 50 0.13 4.44 5.09
N GLN A 51 -1.00 5.09 5.39
CA GLN A 51 -2.04 5.36 4.38
C GLN A 51 -1.63 6.41 3.36
N GLU A 52 -0.92 7.45 3.79
CA GLU A 52 -0.41 8.50 2.90
C GLU A 52 0.71 7.96 1.99
N PHE A 53 1.65 7.19 2.54
CA PHE A 53 2.70 6.52 1.79
C PHE A 53 2.11 5.58 0.72
N LEU A 54 1.15 4.75 1.09
CA LEU A 54 0.41 3.90 0.14
C LEU A 54 -0.22 4.72 -0.98
N ARG A 55 -0.86 5.85 -0.66
CA ARG A 55 -1.42 6.77 -1.65
C ARG A 55 -0.34 7.34 -2.57
N ASN A 56 0.80 7.73 -2.02
CA ASN A 56 1.86 8.38 -2.76
C ASN A 56 2.59 7.41 -3.70
N VAL A 57 3.02 6.24 -3.20
CA VAL A 57 3.68 5.19 -4.02
C VAL A 57 2.79 4.75 -5.17
N VAL A 58 1.50 4.53 -4.92
CA VAL A 58 0.54 4.16 -5.98
C VAL A 58 0.36 5.29 -6.99
N SER A 59 0.37 6.55 -6.53
CA SER A 59 0.25 7.72 -7.40
C SER A 59 1.50 7.92 -8.27
N GLU A 60 2.70 7.73 -7.70
CA GLU A 60 3.98 7.77 -8.43
C GLU A 60 4.08 6.67 -9.49
N ARG A 61 3.64 5.45 -9.17
CA ARG A 61 3.57 4.34 -10.13
C ARG A 61 2.63 4.63 -11.30
N LYS A 62 1.46 5.22 -11.03
CA LYS A 62 0.54 5.67 -12.08
C LYS A 62 1.13 6.77 -12.96
N LEU A 63 1.97 7.64 -12.41
CA LEU A 63 2.66 8.69 -13.17
C LEU A 63 3.79 8.13 -14.05
N GLN A 64 4.41 7.02 -13.65
CA GLN A 64 5.40 6.31 -14.48
C GLN A 64 4.78 5.44 -15.59
N GLU A 65 3.52 5.01 -15.45
CA GLU A 65 2.79 4.29 -16.51
C GLU A 65 2.19 5.23 -17.61
N ALA A 66 2.40 6.56 -17.52
CA ALA A 66 1.82 7.57 -18.41
C ALA A 66 2.73 8.02 -19.56
#